data_AF-A0A2N2WH80-F1
#
_entry.id   AF-A0A2N2WH80-F1
#
_cell.length_a   1.000
_cell.length_b   1.000
_cell.length_c   1.000
_cell.angle_alpha   90.00
_cell.angle_beta   90.00
_cell.angle_gamma   90.00
#
_symmetry.space_group_name_H-M   'P 1'
#
loop_
_entity.id
_entity.type
_entity.pdbx_description
1 polymer ?
#
loop_
_entity_poly.entity_id
_entity_poly.type
_entity_poly.pdbx_seq_one_letter_code
_entity_poly.pdbx_strand_id
1 'polypeptide(L)'
;MKKHLTLLASLIIVFAISSCDLIQDEPPTKTQMEGVWTVSSAIDVGTGTDITNRINFPITAFHLSSDGTIISTAGPLIMYIVYGDSKFTQIASQIDQVFNYASLDFNGGEFFIGGGVQTRFTLEMKLEGLPGQKALTTLLEMLGIGNDYLDVVVYHKFMDVKVDFSEDYETMYWELDGTTTALYNTKDNYGNYVLWNGWPVNNFQHVKLTLQKQVKDLRDVVSDATN
;
A
#
# COMPACT_ATOMS: atom_id res chain seq x y z
N MET A 1 -44.60 31.44 -47.36
CA MET A 1 -43.21 31.46 -46.87
C MET A 1 -43.04 31.50 -45.34
N LYS A 2 -44.04 31.89 -44.53
CA LYS A 2 -43.90 31.96 -43.05
C LYS A 2 -44.14 30.63 -42.28
N LYS A 3 -44.66 29.57 -42.92
CA LYS A 3 -44.98 28.29 -42.26
C LYS A 3 -43.87 27.22 -42.32
N HIS A 4 -42.87 27.40 -43.19
CA HIS A 4 -41.72 26.48 -43.29
C HIS A 4 -40.50 26.93 -42.47
N LEU A 5 -40.50 28.19 -42.00
CA LEU A 5 -39.42 28.73 -41.17
C LEU A 5 -39.55 28.32 -39.70
N THR A 6 -40.77 28.07 -39.23
CA THR A 6 -41.06 27.57 -37.88
C THR A 6 -40.80 26.08 -37.71
N LEU A 7 -40.68 25.30 -38.80
CA LEU A 7 -40.38 23.87 -38.74
C LEU A 7 -38.86 23.58 -38.68
N LEU A 8 -38.02 24.51 -39.18
CA LEU A 8 -36.56 24.38 -39.06
C LEU A 8 -36.05 24.81 -37.69
N ALA A 9 -36.70 25.79 -37.05
CA ALA A 9 -36.30 26.28 -35.73
C ALA A 9 -36.56 25.27 -34.60
N SER A 10 -37.57 24.40 -34.74
CA SER A 10 -37.88 23.35 -33.76
C SER A 10 -36.99 22.10 -33.89
N LEU A 11 -36.32 21.89 -35.03
CA LEU A 11 -35.42 20.74 -35.22
C LEU A 11 -34.00 20.98 -34.65
N ILE A 12 -33.57 22.25 -34.59
CA ILE A 12 -32.24 22.63 -34.07
C ILE A 12 -32.21 22.58 -32.53
N ILE A 13 -33.35 22.82 -31.86
CA ILE A 13 -33.42 22.80 -30.38
C ILE A 13 -33.39 21.36 -29.84
N VAL A 14 -33.83 20.36 -30.61
CA VAL A 14 -33.78 18.94 -30.19
C VAL A 14 -32.36 18.37 -30.27
N PHE A 15 -31.48 18.92 -31.11
CA PHE A 15 -30.07 18.50 -31.19
C PHE A 15 -29.15 19.19 -30.17
N ALA A 16 -29.58 20.30 -29.56
CA ALA A 16 -28.78 21.02 -28.55
C ALA A 16 -28.84 20.37 -27.14
N ILE A 17 -29.67 19.34 -26.95
CA ILE A 17 -29.79 18.58 -25.69
C ILE A 17 -29.20 17.17 -25.79
N SER A 18 -28.65 16.79 -26.95
CA SER A 18 -27.89 15.53 -27.11
C SER A 18 -26.41 15.68 -26.79
N SER A 19 -25.91 16.91 -26.58
CA SER A 19 -24.64 17.15 -25.87
C SER A 19 -24.93 17.28 -24.37
N CYS A 20 -25.62 16.30 -23.82
CA CYS A 20 -25.32 15.91 -22.46
C CYS A 20 -23.91 15.34 -22.58
N ASP A 21 -22.90 16.20 -22.40
CA ASP A 21 -21.57 15.72 -22.04
C ASP A 21 -21.84 14.75 -20.90
N LEU A 22 -21.74 13.46 -21.21
CA LEU A 22 -21.51 12.44 -20.21
C LEU A 22 -20.18 12.87 -19.61
N ILE A 23 -20.25 13.76 -18.62
CA ILE A 23 -19.21 13.92 -17.62
C ILE A 23 -19.05 12.49 -17.12
N GLN A 24 -18.06 11.78 -17.66
CA GLN A 24 -17.55 10.60 -17.00
C GLN A 24 -16.99 11.16 -15.70
N ASP A 25 -17.84 11.18 -14.67
CA ASP A 25 -17.39 11.41 -13.32
C ASP A 25 -16.25 10.42 -13.10
N GLU A 26 -15.06 10.96 -12.89
CA GLU A 26 -13.89 10.15 -12.60
C GLU A 26 -14.28 9.17 -11.48
N PRO A 27 -14.04 7.85 -11.67
CA PRO A 27 -14.50 6.85 -10.72
C PRO A 27 -13.92 7.16 -9.33
N PRO A 28 -14.60 6.80 -8.23
CA PRO A 28 -14.06 7.02 -6.90
C PRO A 28 -12.65 6.45 -6.76
N THR A 29 -11.72 7.19 -6.14
CA THR A 29 -10.31 6.77 -6.03
C THR A 29 -10.19 5.40 -5.38
N LYS A 30 -11.06 5.07 -4.41
CA LYS A 30 -11.11 3.74 -3.80
C LYS A 30 -11.25 2.63 -4.85
N THR A 31 -12.20 2.79 -5.77
CA THR A 31 -12.47 1.83 -6.84
C THR A 31 -11.30 1.72 -7.81
N GLN A 32 -10.60 2.84 -8.07
CA GLN A 32 -9.40 2.83 -8.91
C GLN A 32 -8.23 2.07 -8.24
N MET A 33 -8.10 2.16 -6.92
CA MET A 33 -7.05 1.46 -6.16
C MET A 33 -7.26 -0.05 -6.08
N GLU A 34 -8.48 -0.55 -6.26
CA GLU A 34 -8.78 -1.98 -6.12
C GLU A 34 -7.98 -2.86 -7.11
N GLY A 35 -7.51 -4.01 -6.63
CA GLY A 35 -6.79 -5.01 -7.43
C GLY A 35 -5.40 -5.33 -6.93
N VAL A 36 -4.63 -6.05 -7.77
CA VAL A 36 -3.25 -6.47 -7.48
C VAL A 36 -2.27 -5.52 -8.14
N TRP A 37 -1.28 -5.07 -7.39
CA TRP A 37 -0.31 -4.06 -7.78
C TRP A 37 1.10 -4.49 -7.38
N THR A 38 2.06 -4.39 -8.30
CA THR A 38 3.48 -4.67 -8.03
C THR A 38 4.29 -3.39 -8.02
N VAL A 39 5.24 -3.26 -7.09
CA VAL A 39 6.12 -2.09 -7.06
C VAL A 39 7.20 -2.26 -8.12
N SER A 40 7.11 -1.46 -9.18
CA SER A 40 8.06 -1.43 -10.29
C SER A 40 9.19 -0.43 -10.07
N SER A 41 8.99 0.58 -9.23
CA SER A 41 10.03 1.51 -8.81
C SER A 41 9.76 2.04 -7.40
N ALA A 42 10.81 2.22 -6.62
CA ALA A 42 10.78 2.87 -5.31
C ALA A 42 11.98 3.81 -5.16
N ILE A 43 11.72 5.09 -4.93
CA ILE A 43 12.72 6.14 -4.78
C ILE A 43 12.64 6.73 -3.37
N ASP A 44 13.76 6.76 -2.66
CA ASP A 44 13.90 7.51 -1.42
C ASP A 44 13.94 9.02 -1.74
N VAL A 45 12.99 9.79 -1.21
CA VAL A 45 12.83 11.21 -1.55
C VAL A 45 13.92 12.07 -0.93
N GLY A 46 14.43 11.69 0.25
CA GLY A 46 15.46 12.46 0.96
C GLY A 46 16.81 12.42 0.25
N THR A 47 17.14 11.30 -0.39
CA THR A 47 18.43 11.05 -1.04
C THR A 47 18.36 10.99 -2.57
N GLY A 48 17.18 10.75 -3.15
CA GLY A 48 16.99 10.46 -4.57
C GLY A 48 17.44 9.05 -4.97
N THR A 49 17.75 8.18 -4.01
CA THR A 49 18.27 6.84 -4.28
C THR A 49 17.15 5.89 -4.71
N ASP A 50 17.39 5.11 -5.76
CA ASP A 50 16.53 3.98 -6.12
C ASP A 50 16.77 2.82 -5.15
N ILE A 51 15.71 2.42 -4.46
CA ILE A 51 15.71 1.36 -3.44
C ILE A 51 14.93 0.11 -3.90
N THR A 52 14.45 0.07 -5.14
CA THR A 52 13.57 -0.99 -5.67
C THR A 52 14.15 -2.38 -5.43
N ASN A 53 15.42 -2.59 -5.81
CA ASN A 53 16.11 -3.88 -5.64
C ASN A 53 16.38 -4.24 -4.18
N ARG A 54 16.28 -3.28 -3.25
CA ARG A 54 16.47 -3.50 -1.82
C ARG A 54 15.18 -3.92 -1.13
N ILE A 55 14.01 -3.62 -1.71
CA ILE A 55 12.73 -3.97 -1.09
C ILE A 55 12.07 -5.17 -1.79
N ASN A 56 12.40 -5.42 -3.06
CA ASN A 56 11.87 -6.53 -3.83
C ASN A 56 12.63 -7.83 -3.53
N PHE A 57 12.16 -8.56 -2.52
CA PHE A 57 12.65 -9.89 -2.15
C PHE A 57 11.50 -10.93 -2.12
N PRO A 58 11.22 -11.63 -3.24
CA PRO A 58 11.64 -11.32 -4.60
C PRO A 58 10.82 -10.18 -5.23
N ILE A 59 9.64 -9.89 -4.69
CA ILE A 59 8.73 -8.88 -5.20
C ILE A 59 7.96 -8.20 -4.06
N THR A 60 7.79 -6.89 -4.17
CA THR A 60 6.85 -6.13 -3.35
C THR A 60 5.53 -5.99 -4.12
N ALA A 61 4.46 -6.56 -3.58
CA ALA A 61 3.14 -6.50 -4.18
C ALA A 61 2.04 -6.30 -3.13
N PHE A 62 0.94 -5.69 -3.57
CA PHE A 62 -0.24 -5.41 -2.78
C PHE A 62 -1.48 -5.94 -3.50
N HIS A 63 -2.38 -6.57 -2.76
CA HIS A 63 -3.77 -6.75 -3.14
C HIS A 63 -4.61 -5.79 -2.29
N LEU A 64 -5.31 -4.86 -2.94
CA LEU A 64 -6.18 -3.87 -2.34
C LEU A 64 -7.63 -4.27 -2.58
N SER A 65 -8.32 -4.66 -1.52
CA SER A 65 -9.71 -5.11 -1.57
C SER A 65 -10.71 -3.96 -1.48
N SER A 66 -11.91 -4.16 -2.02
CA SER A 66 -12.99 -3.16 -1.99
C SER A 66 -13.50 -2.81 -0.58
N ASP A 67 -13.27 -3.66 0.40
CA ASP A 67 -13.60 -3.41 1.80
C ASP A 67 -12.53 -2.57 2.54
N GLY A 68 -11.38 -2.32 1.92
CA GLY A 68 -10.25 -1.61 2.54
C GLY A 68 -9.15 -2.54 3.04
N THR A 69 -9.28 -3.86 2.91
CA THR A 69 -8.25 -4.82 3.33
C THR A 69 -7.04 -4.79 2.39
N ILE A 70 -5.84 -4.95 2.95
CA ILE A 70 -4.58 -5.16 2.24
C ILE A 70 -4.03 -6.55 2.54
N ILE A 71 -3.64 -7.26 1.50
CA ILE A 71 -2.79 -8.46 1.58
C ILE A 71 -1.52 -8.17 0.77
N SER A 72 -0.33 -8.31 1.35
CA SER A 72 0.90 -7.85 0.67
C SER A 72 2.15 -8.65 1.01
N THR A 73 3.18 -8.50 0.18
CA THR A 73 4.57 -8.87 0.46
C THR A 73 5.42 -7.67 0.87
N ALA A 74 4.79 -6.55 1.25
CA ALA A 74 5.48 -5.27 1.45
C ALA A 74 6.26 -5.13 2.77
N GLY A 75 6.51 -6.22 3.48
CA GLY A 75 7.26 -6.21 4.75
C GLY A 75 8.60 -5.46 4.65
N PRO A 76 9.48 -5.82 3.68
CA PRO A 76 10.75 -5.12 3.49
C PRO A 76 10.59 -3.63 3.19
N LEU A 77 9.60 -3.23 2.38
CA LEU A 77 9.31 -1.83 2.10
C LEU A 77 8.91 -1.07 3.37
N ILE A 78 7.98 -1.61 4.17
CA ILE A 78 7.55 -0.95 5.41
C ILE A 78 8.71 -0.86 6.40
N MET A 79 9.55 -1.88 6.47
CA MET A 79 10.75 -1.84 7.30
C MET A 79 11.73 -0.78 6.83
N TYR A 80 11.94 -0.62 5.51
CA TYR A 80 12.76 0.46 4.98
C TYR A 80 12.20 1.83 5.38
N ILE A 81 10.89 2.04 5.19
CA ILE A 81 10.21 3.28 5.55
C ILE A 81 10.40 3.59 7.04
N VAL A 82 10.21 2.61 7.93
CA VAL A 82 10.26 2.84 9.39
C VAL A 82 11.70 2.97 9.90
N TYR A 83 12.64 2.17 9.37
CA TYR A 83 13.98 2.03 9.94
C TYR A 83 15.07 2.78 9.19
N GLY A 84 14.83 3.15 7.94
CA GLY A 84 15.82 3.74 7.05
C GLY A 84 16.97 2.80 6.71
N ASP A 85 17.86 3.27 5.84
CA ASP A 85 18.81 2.41 5.12
C ASP A 85 19.79 1.63 6.02
N SER A 86 20.34 2.30 7.03
CA SER A 86 21.39 1.71 7.90
C SER A 86 20.86 0.53 8.74
N LYS A 87 19.66 0.67 9.30
CA LYS A 87 19.02 -0.39 10.08
C LYS A 87 18.34 -1.41 9.18
N PHE A 88 17.75 -0.97 8.07
CA PHE A 88 17.22 -1.88 7.06
C PHE A 88 18.29 -2.86 6.57
N THR A 89 19.48 -2.38 6.21
CA THR A 89 20.59 -3.23 5.73
C THR A 89 21.01 -4.27 6.79
N GLN A 90 21.07 -3.87 8.07
CA GLN A 90 21.38 -4.79 9.17
C GLN A 90 20.33 -5.89 9.28
N ILE A 91 19.06 -5.53 9.20
CA ILE A 91 17.95 -6.47 9.29
C ILE A 91 17.81 -7.31 8.02
N ALA A 92 18.07 -6.74 6.85
CA ALA A 92 18.02 -7.39 5.55
C ALA A 92 19.02 -8.54 5.45
N SER A 93 20.17 -8.43 6.12
CA SER A 93 21.12 -9.54 6.25
C SER A 93 20.57 -10.74 7.05
N GLN A 94 19.43 -10.57 7.73
CA GLN A 94 18.72 -11.57 8.51
C GLN A 94 17.31 -11.88 7.93
N ILE A 95 16.92 -11.28 6.79
CA ILE A 95 15.55 -11.32 6.24
C ILE A 95 15.11 -12.73 5.85
N ASP A 96 16.03 -13.60 5.40
CA ASP A 96 15.73 -15.02 5.12
C ASP A 96 15.19 -15.78 6.35
N GLN A 97 15.44 -15.28 7.57
CA GLN A 97 14.91 -15.83 8.83
C GLN A 97 13.68 -15.06 9.35
N VAL A 98 13.43 -13.84 8.87
CA VAL A 98 12.36 -12.95 9.36
C VAL A 98 11.08 -13.09 8.54
N PHE A 99 11.16 -13.48 7.27
CA PHE A 99 10.01 -13.68 6.42
C PHE A 99 10.05 -15.07 5.79
N ASN A 100 9.26 -16.01 6.32
CA ASN A 100 9.12 -17.33 5.73
C ASN A 100 8.17 -17.24 4.53
N TYR A 101 8.72 -16.95 3.35
CA TYR A 101 7.91 -16.85 2.13
C TYR A 101 7.54 -18.22 1.53
N ALA A 102 8.17 -19.31 2.00
CA ALA A 102 7.84 -20.66 1.57
C ALA A 102 6.44 -21.12 2.04
N SER A 103 5.87 -20.44 3.05
CA SER A 103 4.49 -20.64 3.53
C SER A 103 3.47 -19.64 2.96
N LEU A 104 3.87 -18.67 2.12
CA LEU A 104 3.04 -17.54 1.69
C LEU A 104 2.51 -16.69 2.87
N ASP A 105 3.37 -16.37 3.85
CA ASP A 105 3.00 -15.43 4.92
C ASP A 105 2.87 -14.00 4.34
N PHE A 106 1.64 -13.64 3.98
CA PHE A 106 1.30 -12.29 3.56
C PHE A 106 1.14 -11.37 4.77
N ASN A 107 1.72 -10.18 4.70
CA ASN A 107 1.47 -9.13 5.68
C ASN A 107 0.09 -8.53 5.40
N GLY A 108 -0.77 -8.55 6.43
CA GLY A 108 -2.07 -7.90 6.40
C GLY A 108 -1.98 -6.41 6.66
N GLY A 109 -2.97 -5.67 6.19
CA GLY A 109 -3.10 -4.24 6.45
C GLY A 109 -4.49 -3.75 6.09
N GLU A 110 -4.69 -2.44 6.20
CA GLU A 110 -5.91 -1.76 5.80
C GLU A 110 -5.54 -0.44 5.12
N PHE A 111 -6.39 0.03 4.21
CA PHE A 111 -6.34 1.39 3.70
C PHE A 111 -7.69 2.10 3.89
N PHE A 112 -7.61 3.39 4.19
CA PHE A 112 -8.76 4.23 4.46
C PHE A 112 -8.73 5.44 3.53
N ILE A 113 -9.82 5.64 2.80
CA ILE A 113 -9.97 6.75 1.85
C ILE A 113 -11.41 7.25 1.89
N GLY A 114 -11.58 8.56 1.74
CA GLY A 114 -12.91 9.19 1.66
C GLY A 114 -13.66 8.79 0.40
N GLY A 115 -14.95 9.15 0.34
CA GLY A 115 -15.76 8.95 -0.87
C GLY A 115 -15.36 9.90 -2.00
N GLY A 116 -15.64 9.50 -3.24
CA GLY A 116 -15.35 10.29 -4.45
C GLY A 116 -13.87 10.27 -4.85
N VAL A 117 -13.45 11.33 -5.54
CA VAL A 117 -12.05 11.52 -5.96
C VAL A 117 -11.25 12.14 -4.83
N GLN A 118 -10.18 11.46 -4.42
CA GLN A 118 -9.31 11.82 -3.32
C GLN A 118 -7.85 11.72 -3.79
N THR A 119 -7.01 12.65 -3.37
CA THR A 119 -5.58 12.64 -3.71
C THR A 119 -4.71 12.10 -2.58
N ARG A 120 -5.31 11.76 -1.44
CA ARG A 120 -4.63 11.26 -0.25
C ARG A 120 -5.45 10.18 0.45
N PHE A 121 -4.76 9.23 1.07
CA PHE A 121 -5.36 8.13 1.82
C PHE A 121 -4.51 7.80 3.06
N THR A 122 -5.02 6.93 3.93
CA THR A 122 -4.28 6.37 5.05
C THR A 122 -3.93 4.91 4.77
N LEU A 123 -2.67 4.56 4.97
CA LEU A 123 -2.15 3.21 4.87
C LEU A 123 -1.84 2.66 6.27
N GLU A 124 -2.41 1.52 6.67
CA GLU A 124 -2.06 0.80 7.89
C GLU A 124 -1.48 -0.57 7.54
N MET A 125 -0.25 -0.85 7.92
CA MET A 125 0.42 -2.12 7.68
C MET A 125 0.77 -2.84 8.97
N LYS A 126 0.47 -4.14 9.04
CA LYS A 126 0.88 -5.01 10.12
C LYS A 126 2.32 -5.46 9.88
N LEU A 127 3.20 -5.22 10.85
CA LEU A 127 4.50 -5.89 10.92
C LEU A 127 4.49 -6.82 12.13
N GLU A 128 4.72 -8.11 11.86
CA GLU A 128 4.80 -9.16 12.88
C GLU A 128 6.24 -9.56 13.12
N GLY A 129 6.62 -9.65 14.41
CA GLY A 129 7.97 -10.02 14.81
C GLY A 129 8.95 -8.86 14.61
N LEU A 130 9.44 -8.29 15.70
CA LEU A 130 10.58 -7.38 15.61
C LEU A 130 11.79 -8.14 15.05
N PRO A 131 12.68 -7.47 14.30
CA PRO A 131 13.91 -8.07 13.82
C PRO A 131 14.69 -8.77 14.95
N GLY A 132 15.04 -10.04 14.75
CA GLY A 132 15.71 -10.88 15.75
C GLY A 132 14.80 -11.64 16.72
N GLN A 133 13.49 -11.32 16.79
CA GLN A 133 12.56 -12.08 17.63
C GLN A 133 12.27 -13.47 17.06
N LYS A 134 12.05 -13.62 15.74
CA LYS A 134 11.75 -14.95 15.16
C LYS A 134 12.83 -15.99 15.46
N ALA A 135 14.12 -15.66 15.34
CA ALA A 135 15.20 -16.57 15.68
C ALA A 135 15.22 -16.95 17.18
N LEU A 136 14.89 -16.00 18.07
CA LEU A 136 14.77 -16.24 19.50
C LEU A 136 13.52 -17.07 19.84
N THR A 137 12.37 -16.74 19.25
CA THR A 137 11.09 -17.44 19.33
C THR A 137 11.30 -18.91 18.90
N THR A 138 11.88 -19.16 17.73
CA THR A 138 12.21 -20.52 17.25
C THR A 138 13.16 -21.27 18.17
N LEU A 139 14.20 -20.62 18.72
CA LEU A 139 15.11 -21.26 19.67
C LEU A 139 14.41 -21.63 20.99
N LEU A 140 13.53 -20.77 21.49
CA LEU A 140 12.74 -21.03 22.70
C LEU A 140 11.73 -22.17 22.46
N GLU A 141 11.07 -22.20 21.31
CA GLU A 141 10.21 -23.31 20.88
C GLU A 141 10.96 -24.64 20.81
N MET A 142 12.16 -24.66 20.22
CA MET A 142 13.02 -25.85 20.17
C MET A 142 13.45 -26.33 21.56
N LEU A 143 13.54 -25.41 22.53
CA LEU A 143 13.84 -25.71 23.94
C LEU A 143 12.59 -26.01 24.78
N GLY A 144 11.39 -26.04 24.17
CA GLY A 144 10.12 -26.30 24.85
C GLY A 144 9.65 -25.18 25.76
N ILE A 145 10.13 -23.95 25.54
CA ILE A 145 9.77 -22.75 26.30
C ILE A 145 8.73 -21.97 25.49
N GLY A 146 7.51 -21.82 26.04
CA GLY A 146 6.47 -20.98 25.45
C GLY A 146 6.92 -19.52 25.37
N ASN A 147 6.68 -18.88 24.23
CA ASN A 147 7.27 -17.59 23.84
C ASN A 147 6.21 -16.56 23.37
N ASP A 148 4.91 -16.82 23.62
CA ASP A 148 3.76 -16.02 23.18
C ASP A 148 3.85 -14.51 23.52
N TYR A 149 4.67 -14.16 24.51
CA TYR A 149 4.92 -12.77 24.94
C TYR A 149 5.93 -12.01 24.06
N LEU A 150 6.67 -12.71 23.19
CA LEU A 150 7.67 -12.12 22.30
C LEU A 150 7.07 -11.67 20.96
N ASP A 151 5.90 -12.18 20.56
CA ASP A 151 5.26 -11.81 19.30
C ASP A 151 4.53 -10.47 19.42
N VAL A 152 5.29 -9.38 19.38
CA VAL A 152 4.73 -8.04 19.35
C VAL A 152 4.35 -7.72 17.90
N VAL A 153 3.05 -7.59 17.67
CA VAL A 153 2.51 -7.05 16.42
C VAL A 153 2.42 -5.54 16.53
N VAL A 154 3.09 -4.83 15.63
CA VAL A 154 3.02 -3.37 15.53
C VAL A 154 2.32 -2.98 14.24
N TYR A 155 1.24 -2.21 14.39
CA TYR A 155 0.49 -1.57 13.31
C TYR A 155 1.16 -0.25 12.98
N HIS A 156 1.58 -0.12 11.72
CA HIS A 156 2.24 1.08 11.20
C HIS A 156 1.26 1.84 10.34
N LYS A 157 0.77 2.96 10.85
CA LYS A 157 -0.19 3.82 10.17
C LYS A 157 0.53 5.03 9.59
N PHE A 158 0.41 5.21 8.28
CA PHE A 158 0.86 6.38 7.53
C PHE A 158 -0.38 7.13 7.04
N MET A 159 -0.64 8.29 7.61
CA MET A 159 -1.76 9.16 7.24
C MET A 159 -1.31 10.16 6.20
N ASP A 160 -2.23 10.57 5.32
CA ASP A 160 -1.97 11.52 4.24
C ASP A 160 -0.90 11.02 3.25
N VAL A 161 -0.93 9.74 2.90
CA VAL A 161 -0.16 9.19 1.77
C VAL A 161 -0.80 9.69 0.50
N LYS A 162 -0.01 10.34 -0.37
CA LYS A 162 -0.52 10.85 -1.64
C LYS A 162 -0.68 9.71 -2.64
N VAL A 163 -1.76 9.76 -3.42
CA VAL A 163 -2.07 8.80 -4.49
C VAL A 163 -2.40 9.53 -5.78
N ASP A 164 -1.92 8.98 -6.90
CA ASP A 164 -2.18 9.45 -8.25
C ASP A 164 -2.18 8.26 -9.23
N PHE A 165 -2.68 8.44 -10.45
CA PHE A 165 -2.79 7.40 -11.47
C PHE A 165 -2.29 7.88 -12.83
N SER A 166 -1.83 6.95 -13.66
CA SER A 166 -1.68 7.20 -15.09
C SER A 166 -3.05 7.36 -15.76
N GLU A 167 -3.08 8.00 -16.93
CA GLU A 167 -4.32 8.24 -17.70
C GLU A 167 -5.06 6.94 -18.07
N ASP A 168 -4.33 5.82 -18.20
CA ASP A 168 -4.88 4.50 -18.50
C ASP A 168 -5.24 3.67 -17.26
N TYR A 169 -4.98 4.18 -16.05
CA TYR A 169 -5.18 3.50 -14.76
C TYR A 169 -4.42 2.17 -14.61
N GLU A 170 -3.39 1.94 -15.43
CA GLU A 170 -2.51 0.76 -15.32
C GLU A 170 -1.32 1.01 -14.39
N THR A 171 -1.03 2.28 -14.07
CA THR A 171 0.00 2.68 -13.12
C THR A 171 -0.60 3.53 -12.01
N MET A 172 -0.26 3.20 -10.76
CA MET A 172 -0.61 3.96 -9.57
C MET A 172 0.66 4.48 -8.92
N TYR A 173 0.63 5.71 -8.41
CA TYR A 173 1.77 6.36 -7.78
C TYR A 173 1.43 6.63 -6.32
N TRP A 174 2.27 6.16 -5.41
CA TRP A 174 2.18 6.51 -3.99
C TRP A 174 3.35 7.39 -3.59
N GLU A 175 3.08 8.42 -2.80
CA GLU A 175 4.11 9.30 -2.27
C GLU A 175 3.88 9.52 -0.77
N LEU A 176 4.82 9.00 0.04
CA LEU A 176 4.96 9.35 1.44
C LEU A 176 5.84 10.60 1.49
N ASP A 177 5.21 11.78 1.54
CA ASP A 177 5.88 13.08 1.50
C ASP A 177 5.94 13.75 2.88
N GLY A 178 6.46 14.98 2.95
CA GLY A 178 6.52 15.76 4.19
C GLY A 178 5.18 16.18 4.79
N THR A 179 4.05 15.85 4.15
CA THR A 179 2.70 15.98 4.73
C THR A 179 2.27 14.68 5.41
N THR A 180 2.84 13.54 5.00
CA THR A 180 2.54 12.24 5.60
C THR A 180 2.93 12.24 7.07
N THR A 181 2.06 11.69 7.92
CA THR A 181 2.33 11.53 9.35
C THR A 181 2.24 10.06 9.75
N ALA A 182 3.08 9.63 10.70
CA ALA A 182 3.13 8.25 11.15
C ALA A 182 2.56 8.10 12.57
N LEU A 183 1.87 6.98 12.81
CA LEU A 183 1.44 6.53 14.12
C LEU A 183 1.68 5.02 14.25
N TYR A 184 2.29 4.60 15.35
CA TYR A 184 2.59 3.20 15.61
C TYR A 184 1.81 2.71 16.83
N ASN A 185 1.14 1.56 16.68
CA ASN A 185 0.29 1.01 17.72
C ASN A 185 0.46 -0.49 17.88
N THR A 186 0.27 -0.98 19.10
CA THR A 186 -0.08 -2.38 19.34
C THR A 186 -1.59 -2.46 19.60
N LYS A 187 -2.13 -3.68 19.76
CA LYS A 187 -3.48 -3.88 20.27
C LYS A 187 -3.43 -4.55 21.65
N ASP A 188 -4.30 -4.13 22.55
CA ASP A 188 -4.50 -4.82 23.83
C ASP A 188 -5.30 -6.13 23.63
N ASN A 189 -5.53 -6.86 24.71
CA ASN A 189 -6.31 -8.11 24.70
C ASN A 189 -7.79 -7.93 24.34
N TYR A 190 -8.28 -6.69 24.23
CA TYR A 190 -9.62 -6.34 23.78
C TYR A 190 -9.64 -5.83 22.34
N GLY A 191 -8.48 -5.75 21.69
CA GLY A 191 -8.32 -5.24 20.33
C GLY A 191 -8.24 -3.72 20.22
N ASN A 192 -8.18 -2.98 21.33
CA ASN A 192 -8.05 -1.53 21.30
C ASN A 192 -6.62 -1.13 20.93
N TYR A 193 -6.48 -0.06 20.15
CA TYR A 193 -5.17 0.50 19.85
C TYR A 193 -4.50 1.08 21.10
N VAL A 194 -3.27 0.65 21.35
CA VAL A 194 -2.39 1.20 22.38
C VAL A 194 -1.21 1.85 21.67
N LEU A 195 -0.88 3.08 22.04
CA LEU A 195 0.25 3.80 21.46
C LEU A 195 1.54 3.04 21.74
N TRP A 196 2.32 2.79 20.69
CA TRP A 196 3.61 2.14 20.81
C TRP A 196 4.73 3.14 20.59
N ASN A 197 5.55 3.33 21.63
CA ASN A 197 6.64 4.31 21.64
C ASN A 197 8.02 3.67 21.36
N GLY A 198 8.06 2.44 20.84
CA GLY A 198 9.30 1.71 20.61
C GLY A 198 10.18 2.30 19.50
N TRP A 199 9.58 3.04 18.54
CA TRP A 199 10.31 3.75 17.49
C TRP A 199 9.83 5.19 17.31
N PRO A 200 10.73 6.13 16.93
CA PRO A 200 10.35 7.50 16.63
C PRO A 200 9.45 7.59 15.39
N VAL A 201 8.27 8.21 15.55
CA VAL A 201 7.34 8.48 14.44
C VAL A 201 7.77 9.64 13.53
N ASN A 202 8.73 10.46 13.96
CA ASN A 202 9.18 11.65 13.21
C ASN A 202 10.33 11.36 12.23
N ASN A 203 10.86 10.14 12.20
CA ASN A 203 12.09 9.80 11.47
C ASN A 203 11.89 8.71 10.40
N PHE A 204 10.65 8.50 9.93
CA PHE A 204 10.41 7.57 8.84
C PHE A 204 10.91 8.15 7.50
N GLN A 205 11.21 7.29 6.54
CA GLN A 205 11.68 7.69 5.22
C GLN A 205 10.50 8.10 4.34
N HIS A 206 10.67 9.22 3.67
CA HIS A 206 9.77 9.65 2.60
C HIS A 206 10.14 8.91 1.32
N VAL A 207 9.17 8.26 0.69
CA VAL A 207 9.39 7.42 -0.50
C VAL A 207 8.35 7.70 -1.57
N LYS A 208 8.75 7.53 -2.83
CA LYS A 208 7.88 7.52 -4.00
C LYS A 208 7.85 6.12 -4.59
N LEU A 209 6.66 5.59 -4.77
CA LEU A 209 6.44 4.26 -5.33
C LEU A 209 5.71 4.40 -6.66
N THR A 210 6.16 3.65 -7.64
CA THR A 210 5.42 3.38 -8.87
C THR A 210 4.91 1.95 -8.79
N LEU A 211 3.61 1.80 -8.89
CA LEU A 211 2.91 0.53 -8.81
C LEU A 211 2.28 0.18 -10.16
N GLN A 212 2.52 -1.05 -10.64
CA GLN A 212 1.98 -1.55 -11.88
C GLN A 212 0.83 -2.53 -11.61
N LYS A 213 -0.32 -2.29 -12.24
CA LYS A 213 -1.48 -3.17 -12.12
C LYS A 213 -1.18 -4.55 -12.68
N GLN A 214 -1.71 -5.57 -12.02
CA GLN A 214 -1.59 -6.97 -12.43
C GLN A 214 -2.96 -7.55 -12.73
N VAL A 215 -3.02 -8.38 -13.78
CA VAL A 215 -4.20 -9.18 -14.12
C VAL A 215 -4.27 -10.45 -13.28
N LYS A 216 -3.12 -10.91 -12.77
CA LYS A 216 -2.96 -12.12 -11.97
C LYS A 216 -3.28 -11.86 -10.50
N ASP A 217 -3.70 -12.91 -9.82
CA ASP A 217 -3.83 -12.88 -8.36
C ASP A 217 -2.47 -12.76 -7.69
N LEU A 218 -2.45 -12.22 -6.47
CA LEU A 218 -1.23 -11.98 -5.70
C LEU A 218 -0.36 -13.23 -5.55
N ARG A 219 -0.99 -14.41 -5.38
CA ARG A 219 -0.26 -15.69 -5.25
C ARG A 219 0.50 -16.06 -6.51
N ASP A 220 -0.13 -15.89 -7.68
CA ASP A 220 0.49 -16.20 -8.96
C ASP A 220 1.64 -15.22 -9.25
N VAL A 221 1.43 -13.93 -8.96
CA VAL A 221 2.47 -12.90 -9.07
C VAL A 221 3.70 -13.25 -8.23
N VAL A 222 3.51 -13.68 -6.98
CA VAL A 222 4.61 -14.08 -6.09
C VAL A 222 5.28 -15.36 -6.58
N SER A 223 4.51 -16.37 -6.97
CA SER A 223 5.03 -17.64 -7.49
C SER A 223 5.92 -17.42 -8.72
N ASP A 224 5.50 -16.56 -9.65
CA ASP A 224 6.27 -16.25 -10.85
C ASP A 224 7.56 -15.50 -10.55
N ALA A 225 7.60 -14.68 -9.51
CA ALA A 225 8.81 -13.95 -9.10
C ALA A 225 9.84 -14.84 -8.37
N THR A 226 9.42 -15.99 -7.84
CA THR A 226 10.30 -16.96 -7.16
C THR A 226 10.92 -18.03 -8.07
N ASN A 227 10.43 -18.16 -9.30
CA ASN A 227 10.89 -19.16 -10.29
C ASN A 227 11.89 -18.55 -11.29
#